data_AF-A0A1I3UVP4-F1
#
_entry.id   AF-A0A1I3UVP4-F1
#
_cell.length_a   1.000
_cell.length_b   1.000
_cell.length_c   1.000
_cell.angle_alpha   90.00
_cell.angle_beta   90.00
_cell.angle_gamma   90.00
#
_symmetry.space_group_name_H-M   'P 1'
#
loop_
_entity.id
_entity.type
_entity.pdbx_description
1 polymer ?
#
loop_
_entity_poly.entity_id
_entity_poly.type
_entity_poly.pdbx_seq_one_letter_code
_entity_poly.pdbx_strand_id
1 'polypeptide(L)'
;MKVQKFAGRCVFIWCALVFWATEGSAQQVADENFHYPVSVPLYKVGNGPLIVFDEAHNNASTLRGAYAPFGILLASDGYQVVGSREKVTSELLKKAKIYVTVNAMYDMENWDLPARSAFSPDEINELATWVADGGSLFLVTDHMPCGASVNDLAGRFGINILNGFALRKDGGAEVFSKEKETLMSNEITSARGKQIDSIMCWGGTGFMVPPHAHVISVLGDDYRIYLPSQASQIEKRSKAAIPYISGRGFVNGAYLKFGRGRIVVFGDGAPFSAQLQGIKSAKRGMNHPRATQNAQFLLNITHWLDRK
;
A
#
# COMPACT_ATOMS: atom_id res chain seq x y z
N MET A 1 -8.83 44.02 -78.18
CA MET A 1 -7.83 42.97 -78.46
C MET A 1 -6.65 43.10 -77.51
N LYS A 2 -6.68 42.40 -76.36
CA LYS A 2 -5.53 41.77 -75.68
C LYS A 2 -6.04 41.15 -74.38
N VAL A 3 -5.94 39.83 -74.34
CA VAL A 3 -6.22 38.93 -73.23
C VAL A 3 -5.11 39.11 -72.19
N GLN A 4 -5.47 39.22 -70.91
CA GLN A 4 -4.51 39.08 -69.81
C GLN A 4 -4.92 37.93 -68.90
N LYS A 5 -4.01 36.97 -68.79
CA LYS A 5 -4.13 35.68 -68.10
C LYS A 5 -3.90 35.82 -66.59
N PHE A 6 -4.67 35.04 -65.84
CA PHE A 6 -4.37 34.26 -64.62
C PHE A 6 -3.26 34.72 -63.65
N ALA A 7 -3.62 34.80 -62.37
CA ALA A 7 -3.01 33.97 -61.33
C ALA A 7 -3.91 33.93 -60.09
N GLY A 8 -4.56 32.78 -59.86
CA GLY A 8 -5.28 32.51 -58.61
C GLY A 8 -4.29 32.30 -57.46
N ARG A 9 -4.49 33.02 -56.36
CA ARG A 9 -3.77 32.77 -55.10
C ARG A 9 -4.57 31.75 -54.28
N CYS A 10 -4.20 30.47 -54.39
CA CYS A 10 -4.57 29.47 -53.38
C CYS A 10 -3.69 29.69 -52.14
N VAL A 11 -4.28 30.24 -51.08
CA VAL A 11 -3.64 30.27 -49.76
C VAL A 11 -3.84 28.89 -49.13
N PHE A 12 -2.82 28.04 -49.17
CA PHE A 12 -2.76 26.84 -48.34
C PHE A 12 -2.37 27.26 -46.93
N ILE A 13 -3.35 27.32 -46.02
CA ILE A 13 -3.09 27.41 -44.59
C ILE A 13 -2.67 26.02 -44.14
N TRP A 14 -1.36 25.82 -43.95
CA TRP A 14 -0.80 24.62 -43.35
C TRP A 14 -0.99 24.73 -41.83
N CYS A 15 -2.11 24.19 -41.32
CA CYS A 15 -2.28 24.00 -39.89
C CYS A 15 -1.32 22.90 -39.42
N ALA A 16 -0.15 23.29 -38.93
CA ALA A 16 0.72 22.42 -38.17
C ALA A 16 0.04 22.07 -36.84
N LEU A 17 -0.67 20.94 -36.82
CA LEU A 17 -1.11 20.29 -35.58
C LEU A 17 0.14 19.74 -34.88
N VAL A 18 0.76 20.56 -34.04
CA VAL A 18 1.72 20.09 -33.05
C VAL A 18 0.93 19.30 -32.02
N PHE A 19 0.87 17.99 -32.18
CA PHE A 19 0.44 17.09 -31.11
C PHE A 19 1.46 17.23 -29.98
N TRP A 20 1.13 18.04 -28.98
CA TRP A 20 1.76 17.94 -27.67
C TRP A 20 1.40 16.56 -27.13
N ALA A 21 2.34 15.63 -27.21
CA ALA A 21 2.26 14.41 -26.43
C ALA A 21 2.27 14.83 -24.96
N THR A 22 1.10 14.84 -24.32
CA THR A 22 1.04 14.84 -22.88
C THR A 22 1.80 13.61 -22.44
N GLU A 23 2.88 13.78 -21.65
CA GLU A 23 3.46 12.69 -20.90
C GLU A 23 2.37 12.21 -19.94
N GLY A 24 1.57 11.24 -20.40
CA GLY A 24 0.51 10.66 -19.59
C GLY A 24 1.15 9.93 -18.42
N SER A 25 0.74 10.28 -17.20
CA SER A 25 0.95 9.41 -16.04
C SER A 25 0.46 8.02 -16.41
N ALA A 26 1.39 7.07 -16.50
CA ALA A 26 1.11 5.70 -16.88
C ALA A 26 0.01 5.15 -15.96
N GLN A 27 -1.17 4.88 -16.53
CA GLN A 27 -2.33 4.39 -15.77
C GLN A 27 -1.96 3.09 -15.04
N GLN A 28 -2.29 3.04 -13.76
CA GLN A 28 -2.24 1.82 -12.95
C GLN A 28 -3.66 1.26 -12.87
N VAL A 29 -3.82 0.00 -13.29
CA VAL A 29 -5.10 -0.72 -13.24
C VAL A 29 -4.92 -2.05 -12.53
N ALA A 30 -6.02 -2.64 -12.06
CA ALA A 30 -6.01 -3.98 -11.50
C ALA A 30 -5.60 -5.01 -12.56
N ASP A 31 -4.80 -6.00 -12.17
CA ASP A 31 -4.63 -7.22 -12.97
C ASP A 31 -5.78 -8.19 -12.64
N GLU A 32 -6.89 -8.06 -13.35
CA GLU A 32 -8.08 -8.90 -13.16
C GLU A 32 -7.83 -10.39 -13.47
N ASN A 33 -6.74 -10.69 -14.18
CA ASN A 33 -6.34 -12.07 -14.49
C ASN A 33 -5.42 -12.67 -13.44
N PHE A 34 -5.01 -11.91 -12.42
CA PHE A 34 -4.23 -12.47 -11.32
C PHE A 34 -5.06 -13.51 -10.57
N HIS A 35 -4.51 -14.72 -10.47
CA HIS A 35 -5.09 -15.81 -9.71
C HIS A 35 -4.04 -16.48 -8.86
N TYR A 36 -4.36 -16.67 -7.58
CA TYR A 36 -3.57 -17.47 -6.65
C TYR A 36 -4.43 -18.65 -6.18
N PRO A 37 -3.99 -19.90 -6.38
CA PRO A 37 -4.80 -21.07 -6.08
C PRO A 37 -4.88 -21.29 -4.56
N VAL A 38 -6.09 -21.22 -4.01
CA VAL A 38 -6.41 -21.62 -2.62
C VAL A 38 -7.05 -23.00 -2.65
N SER A 39 -6.23 -24.05 -2.46
CA SER A 39 -6.69 -25.44 -2.55
C SER A 39 -7.56 -25.88 -1.38
N VAL A 40 -7.30 -25.35 -0.18
CA VAL A 40 -8.07 -25.61 1.04
C VAL A 40 -8.38 -24.28 1.70
N PRO A 41 -9.54 -23.67 1.39
CA PRO A 41 -10.00 -22.45 2.05
C PRO A 41 -10.08 -22.65 3.56
N LEU A 42 -9.68 -21.63 4.32
CA LEU A 42 -9.81 -21.65 5.78
C LEU A 42 -11.28 -21.77 6.22
N TYR A 43 -12.19 -21.15 5.46
CA TYR A 43 -13.63 -21.24 5.64
C TYR A 43 -14.30 -21.70 4.36
N LYS A 44 -15.49 -22.32 4.49
CA LYS A 44 -16.37 -22.48 3.33
C LYS A 44 -16.58 -21.09 2.69
N VAL A 45 -16.45 -21.00 1.37
CA VAL A 45 -16.53 -19.74 0.63
C VAL A 45 -17.79 -18.94 1.02
N GLY A 46 -17.59 -17.70 1.46
CA GLY A 46 -18.66 -16.79 1.92
C GLY A 46 -19.12 -16.97 3.37
N ASN A 47 -18.62 -17.98 4.09
CA ASN A 47 -19.02 -18.26 5.48
C ASN A 47 -17.98 -17.82 6.53
N GLY A 48 -16.82 -17.31 6.08
CA GLY A 48 -15.82 -16.73 6.96
C GLY A 48 -16.26 -15.38 7.54
N PRO A 49 -15.50 -14.85 8.50
CA PRO A 49 -15.82 -13.58 9.14
C PRO A 49 -15.69 -12.40 8.19
N LEU A 50 -16.30 -11.28 8.56
CA LEU A 50 -16.29 -10.05 7.78
C LEU A 50 -14.97 -9.30 7.92
N ILE A 51 -14.38 -8.95 6.78
CA ILE A 51 -13.28 -8.02 6.63
C ILE A 51 -13.85 -6.75 6.00
N VAL A 52 -13.75 -5.63 6.72
CA VAL A 52 -14.10 -4.31 6.21
C VAL A 52 -12.83 -3.65 5.66
N PHE A 53 -12.87 -3.28 4.39
CA PHE A 53 -11.83 -2.54 3.70
C PHE A 53 -12.22 -1.06 3.63
N ASP A 54 -11.35 -0.19 4.11
CA ASP A 54 -11.53 1.25 4.12
C ASP A 54 -11.48 1.85 2.70
N GLU A 55 -12.55 2.55 2.33
CA GLU A 55 -12.64 3.41 1.14
C GLU A 55 -13.19 4.81 1.52
N ALA A 56 -13.12 5.19 2.80
CA ALA A 56 -13.67 6.44 3.32
C ALA A 56 -12.63 7.56 3.46
N HIS A 57 -11.33 7.23 3.45
CA HIS A 57 -10.23 8.13 3.79
C HIS A 57 -9.38 8.49 2.57
N ASN A 58 -10.04 8.85 1.46
CA ASN A 58 -9.41 9.20 0.18
C ASN A 58 -8.41 8.15 -0.33
N ASN A 59 -8.64 6.88 -0.01
CA ASN A 59 -7.77 5.79 -0.42
C ASN A 59 -7.82 5.67 -1.96
N ALA A 60 -6.69 5.84 -2.64
CA ALA A 60 -6.60 5.51 -4.06
C ALA A 60 -6.75 4.00 -4.32
N SER A 61 -6.44 3.18 -3.30
CA SER A 61 -6.59 1.73 -3.31
C SER A 61 -8.01 1.34 -2.88
N THR A 62 -8.78 0.73 -3.78
CA THR A 62 -10.15 0.25 -3.53
C THR A 62 -10.31 -1.20 -3.96
N LEU A 63 -11.33 -1.89 -3.44
CA LEU A 63 -11.65 -3.28 -3.83
C LEU A 63 -12.20 -3.39 -5.25
N ARG A 64 -12.48 -2.26 -5.91
CA ARG A 64 -12.83 -2.20 -7.34
C ARG A 64 -11.67 -1.72 -8.23
N GLY A 65 -10.54 -1.34 -7.61
CA GLY A 65 -9.34 -0.85 -8.28
C GLY A 65 -8.15 -1.77 -8.04
N ALA A 66 -6.99 -1.18 -7.78
CA ALA A 66 -5.71 -1.90 -7.60
C ALA A 66 -5.75 -3.03 -6.54
N TYR A 67 -6.72 -2.99 -5.61
CA TYR A 67 -6.92 -3.98 -4.55
C TYR A 67 -8.08 -4.95 -4.80
N ALA A 68 -8.69 -4.97 -5.99
CA ALA A 68 -9.66 -6.03 -6.34
C ALA A 68 -9.06 -7.45 -6.16
N PRO A 69 -7.81 -7.72 -6.56
CA PRO A 69 -7.18 -9.03 -6.35
C PRO A 69 -6.97 -9.40 -4.87
N PHE A 70 -6.79 -8.42 -3.97
CA PHE A 70 -6.77 -8.64 -2.52
C PHE A 70 -8.10 -9.22 -2.04
N GLY A 71 -9.21 -8.57 -2.43
CA GLY A 71 -10.56 -8.99 -2.06
C GLY A 71 -10.89 -10.38 -2.61
N ILE A 72 -10.55 -10.65 -3.87
CA ILE A 72 -10.77 -11.94 -4.52
C ILE A 72 -9.99 -13.06 -3.82
N LEU A 73 -8.71 -12.83 -3.50
CA LEU A 73 -7.88 -13.82 -2.82
C LEU A 73 -8.45 -14.17 -1.44
N LEU A 74 -8.78 -13.17 -0.61
CA LEU A 74 -9.33 -13.44 0.72
C LEU A 74 -10.74 -14.06 0.65
N ALA A 75 -11.56 -13.69 -0.35
CA ALA A 75 -12.85 -14.33 -0.58
C ALA A 75 -12.71 -15.79 -1.00
N SER A 76 -11.69 -16.13 -1.79
CA SER A 76 -11.39 -17.52 -2.17
C SER A 76 -10.96 -18.38 -1.00
N ASP A 77 -10.39 -17.77 0.04
CA ASP A 77 -10.08 -18.40 1.32
C ASP A 77 -11.27 -18.40 2.31
N GLY A 78 -12.40 -17.86 1.86
CA GLY A 78 -13.71 -17.97 2.47
C GLY A 78 -14.13 -16.79 3.34
N TYR A 79 -13.31 -15.75 3.47
CA TYR A 79 -13.70 -14.50 4.11
C TYR A 79 -14.80 -13.76 3.34
N GLN A 80 -15.57 -12.95 4.05
CA GLN A 80 -16.45 -11.95 3.43
C GLN A 80 -15.70 -10.63 3.40
N VAL A 81 -15.43 -10.06 2.22
CA VAL A 81 -14.64 -8.82 2.10
C VAL A 81 -15.50 -7.73 1.47
N VAL A 82 -15.67 -6.61 2.17
CA VAL A 82 -16.52 -5.50 1.71
C VAL A 82 -15.79 -4.17 1.84
N GLY A 83 -15.95 -3.30 0.84
CA GLY A 83 -15.47 -1.92 0.90
C GLY A 83 -16.47 -1.04 1.65
N SER A 84 -15.98 -0.14 2.49
CA SER A 84 -16.81 0.81 3.24
C SER A 84 -16.38 2.24 2.95
N ARG A 85 -17.34 3.08 2.54
CA ARG A 85 -17.18 4.55 2.44
C ARG A 85 -17.73 5.28 3.66
N GLU A 86 -18.15 4.54 4.67
CA GLU A 86 -18.59 5.09 5.95
C GLU A 86 -17.35 5.38 6.81
N LYS A 87 -17.38 6.51 7.52
CA LYS A 87 -16.42 6.83 8.58
C LYS A 87 -16.37 5.74 9.64
N VAL A 88 -15.27 5.66 10.38
CA VAL A 88 -15.16 4.65 11.42
C VAL A 88 -16.07 4.97 12.60
N THR A 89 -16.96 4.02 12.91
CA THR A 89 -17.89 4.09 14.04
C THR A 89 -17.95 2.76 14.76
N SER A 90 -18.42 2.76 16.01
CA SER A 90 -18.64 1.54 16.78
C SER A 90 -19.58 0.57 16.05
N GLU A 91 -20.59 1.08 15.35
CA GLU A 91 -21.61 0.35 14.61
C GLU A 91 -21.03 -0.38 13.41
N LEU A 92 -20.11 0.27 12.68
CA LEU A 92 -19.36 -0.34 11.59
C LEU A 92 -18.45 -1.45 12.14
N LEU A 93 -17.67 -1.13 13.19
CA LEU A 93 -16.66 -2.03 13.73
C LEU A 93 -17.25 -3.27 14.42
N LYS A 94 -18.44 -3.18 15.03
CA LYS A 94 -19.15 -4.33 15.63
C LYS A 94 -19.46 -5.44 14.63
N LYS A 95 -19.59 -5.11 13.34
CA LYS A 95 -19.87 -6.09 12.26
C LYS A 95 -18.60 -6.76 11.76
N ALA A 96 -17.45 -6.11 11.91
CA ALA A 96 -16.17 -6.54 11.35
C ALA A 96 -15.38 -7.41 12.33
N LYS A 97 -14.67 -8.39 11.79
CA LYS A 97 -13.60 -9.10 12.51
C LYS A 97 -12.25 -8.43 12.29
N ILE A 98 -12.02 -7.95 11.07
CA ILE A 98 -10.80 -7.28 10.64
C ILE A 98 -11.19 -5.98 9.93
N TYR A 99 -10.53 -4.89 10.30
CA TYR A 99 -10.58 -3.62 9.57
C TYR A 99 -9.25 -3.43 8.84
N VAL A 100 -9.30 -3.15 7.55
CA VAL A 100 -8.14 -2.97 6.69
C VAL A 100 -8.17 -1.54 6.16
N THR A 101 -7.09 -0.79 6.33
CA THR A 101 -6.92 0.49 5.65
C THR A 101 -5.61 0.49 4.90
N VAL A 102 -5.64 1.03 3.68
CA VAL A 102 -4.50 1.05 2.76
C VAL A 102 -4.36 2.44 2.21
N ASN A 103 -3.18 3.04 2.42
CA ASN A 103 -2.80 4.32 1.83
C ASN A 103 -3.87 5.41 2.06
N ALA A 104 -4.44 5.44 3.26
CA ALA A 104 -5.34 6.51 3.69
C ALA A 104 -4.63 7.85 3.56
N MET A 105 -5.36 8.85 3.08
CA MET A 105 -4.81 10.14 2.71
C MET A 105 -5.73 11.28 3.16
N TYR A 106 -5.14 12.30 3.78
CA TYR A 106 -5.90 13.47 4.19
C TYR A 106 -6.39 14.30 3.00
N ASP A 107 -5.53 14.51 2.01
CA ASP A 107 -5.78 15.34 0.84
C ASP A 107 -5.15 14.70 -0.41
N MET A 108 -5.95 14.47 -1.45
CA MET A 108 -5.50 13.84 -2.70
C MET A 108 -4.70 14.78 -3.60
N GLU A 109 -4.83 16.09 -3.42
CA GLU A 109 -4.29 17.10 -4.32
C GLU A 109 -3.09 17.82 -3.70
N ASN A 110 -3.19 18.19 -2.41
CA ASN A 110 -2.13 18.92 -1.73
C ASN A 110 -1.34 18.03 -0.76
N TRP A 111 -0.14 17.66 -1.17
CA TRP A 111 0.75 16.80 -0.38
C TRP A 111 1.81 17.60 0.39
N ASP A 112 1.77 18.93 0.37
CA ASP A 112 2.76 19.77 1.04
C ASP A 112 2.61 19.71 2.57
N LEU A 113 3.72 19.96 3.27
CA LEU A 113 3.72 20.08 4.73
C LEU A 113 3.03 21.39 5.19
N PRO A 114 2.37 21.41 6.37
CA PRO A 114 2.26 20.33 7.34
C PRO A 114 1.23 19.27 6.92
N ALA A 115 1.65 18.01 6.95
CA ALA A 115 0.74 16.90 6.71
C ALA A 115 -0.21 16.70 7.90
N ARG A 116 -1.38 16.13 7.63
CA ARG A 116 -2.48 15.96 8.58
C ARG A 116 -2.96 14.50 8.58
N SER A 117 -3.55 14.07 9.70
CA SER A 117 -4.19 12.76 9.82
C SER A 117 -5.42 12.67 8.92
N ALA A 118 -5.57 11.55 8.21
CA ALA A 118 -6.78 11.23 7.47
C ALA A 118 -7.95 10.86 8.41
N PHE A 119 -7.61 10.30 9.58
CA PHE A 119 -8.58 9.90 10.59
C PHE A 119 -8.79 11.01 11.61
N SER A 120 -10.05 11.25 11.99
CA SER A 120 -10.37 12.14 13.10
C SER A 120 -9.95 11.53 14.46
N PRO A 121 -9.77 12.35 15.51
CA PRO A 121 -9.50 11.84 16.86
C PRO A 121 -10.55 10.82 17.35
N ASP A 122 -11.83 11.02 17.00
CA ASP A 122 -12.91 10.10 17.38
C ASP A 122 -12.76 8.74 16.69
N GLU A 123 -12.45 8.72 15.38
CA GLU A 123 -12.21 7.48 14.64
C GLU A 123 -11.00 6.72 15.19
N ILE A 124 -9.92 7.43 15.54
CA ILE A 124 -8.74 6.83 16.17
C ILE A 124 -9.11 6.20 17.51
N ASN A 125 -9.91 6.88 18.33
CA ASN A 125 -10.36 6.37 19.62
C ASN A 125 -11.29 5.16 19.48
N GLU A 126 -12.21 5.17 18.52
CA GLU A 126 -13.09 4.04 18.21
C GLU A 126 -12.29 2.82 17.75
N LEU A 127 -11.37 2.99 16.79
CA LEU A 127 -10.48 1.91 16.34
C LEU A 127 -9.65 1.35 17.49
N ALA A 128 -9.02 2.21 18.29
CA ALA A 128 -8.17 1.78 19.38
C ALA A 128 -8.95 1.00 20.44
N THR A 129 -10.15 1.46 20.79
CA THR A 129 -11.04 0.78 21.74
C THR A 129 -11.48 -0.57 21.19
N TRP A 130 -11.96 -0.60 19.95
CA TRP A 130 -12.38 -1.84 19.30
C TRP A 130 -11.24 -2.87 19.17
N VAL A 131 -10.03 -2.44 18.78
CA VAL A 131 -8.86 -3.32 18.75
C VAL A 131 -8.55 -3.81 20.18
N ALA A 132 -8.48 -2.92 21.17
CA ALA A 132 -8.26 -3.32 22.56
C ALA A 132 -9.27 -4.38 23.03
N ASP A 133 -10.49 -4.33 22.51
CA ASP A 133 -11.57 -5.26 22.85
C ASP A 133 -11.58 -6.58 22.08
N GLY A 134 -10.71 -6.75 21.07
CA GLY A 134 -10.57 -7.99 20.32
C GLY A 134 -10.69 -7.82 18.80
N GLY A 135 -10.97 -6.61 18.32
CA GLY A 135 -10.85 -6.23 16.92
C GLY A 135 -9.43 -6.45 16.37
N SER A 136 -9.30 -6.51 15.05
CA SER A 136 -8.01 -6.69 14.40
C SER A 136 -7.81 -5.67 13.28
N LEU A 137 -6.68 -4.97 13.28
CA LEU A 137 -6.37 -3.89 12.35
C LEU A 137 -5.24 -4.33 11.40
N PHE A 138 -5.46 -4.22 10.11
CA PHE A 138 -4.39 -4.23 9.13
C PHE A 138 -4.20 -2.81 8.59
N LEU A 139 -3.13 -2.15 9.05
CA LEU A 139 -2.78 -0.79 8.67
C LEU A 139 -1.66 -0.81 7.63
N VAL A 140 -2.00 -0.50 6.39
CA VAL A 140 -1.02 -0.40 5.30
C VAL A 140 -0.92 1.06 4.88
N THR A 141 0.31 1.54 4.76
CA THR A 141 0.59 2.88 4.28
C THR A 141 1.66 2.84 3.20
N ASP A 142 2.08 4.01 2.77
CA ASP A 142 3.10 4.20 1.75
C ASP A 142 4.00 5.37 2.16
N HIS A 143 4.84 5.78 1.23
CA HIS A 143 5.58 7.02 1.33
C HIS A 143 4.67 8.25 1.53
N MET A 144 5.29 9.41 1.72
CA MET A 144 4.58 10.69 1.82
C MET A 144 3.60 10.90 0.64
N PRO A 145 2.37 11.38 0.91
CA PRO A 145 1.85 11.86 2.21
C PRO A 145 1.18 10.79 3.08
N CYS A 146 1.01 9.55 2.58
CA CYS A 146 0.27 8.49 3.28
C CYS A 146 0.84 8.21 4.67
N GLY A 147 2.17 8.19 4.81
CA GLY A 147 2.84 7.96 6.09
C GLY A 147 2.42 8.95 7.19
N ALA A 148 2.30 10.25 6.87
CA ALA A 148 1.76 11.23 7.81
C ALA A 148 0.26 11.08 8.05
N SER A 149 -0.51 10.75 7.02
CA SER A 149 -1.97 10.60 7.13
C SER A 149 -2.43 9.52 8.08
N VAL A 150 -1.57 8.56 8.42
CA VAL A 150 -1.84 7.52 9.42
C VAL A 150 -0.96 7.61 10.66
N ASN A 151 -0.11 8.64 10.79
CA ASN A 151 0.86 8.73 11.88
C ASN A 151 0.16 8.79 13.25
N ASP A 152 -0.88 9.60 13.39
CA ASP A 152 -1.64 9.73 14.64
C ASP A 152 -2.35 8.41 15.02
N LEU A 153 -2.94 7.72 14.04
CA LEU A 153 -3.57 6.42 14.24
C LEU A 153 -2.53 5.37 14.67
N ALA A 154 -1.40 5.28 13.99
CA ALA A 154 -0.32 4.36 14.33
C ALA A 154 0.29 4.68 15.71
N GLY A 155 0.44 5.97 16.02
CA GLY A 155 0.95 6.47 17.29
C GLY A 155 0.10 6.05 18.48
N ARG A 156 -1.22 5.89 18.30
CA ARG A 156 -2.13 5.37 19.32
C ARG A 156 -1.78 3.95 19.79
N PHE A 157 -1.04 3.21 18.96
CA PHE A 157 -0.52 1.86 19.22
C PHE A 157 1.00 1.84 19.51
N GLY A 158 1.62 3.01 19.69
CA GLY A 158 3.05 3.15 19.95
C GLY A 158 3.95 3.01 18.71
N ILE A 159 3.38 3.11 17.51
CA ILE A 159 4.10 2.96 16.23
C ILE A 159 4.35 4.33 15.63
N ASN A 160 5.62 4.63 15.31
CA ASN A 160 6.02 5.92 14.77
C ASN A 160 6.30 5.79 13.27
N ILE A 161 5.31 6.08 12.44
CA ILE A 161 5.42 6.01 10.97
C ILE A 161 6.06 7.27 10.43
N LEU A 162 7.09 7.14 9.59
CA LEU A 162 7.71 8.29 8.97
C LEU A 162 6.91 8.76 7.75
N ASN A 163 6.84 10.07 7.55
CA ASN A 163 6.33 10.68 6.33
C ASN A 163 7.45 10.85 5.30
N GLY A 164 8.00 9.73 4.82
CA GLY A 164 9.19 9.73 3.97
C GLY A 164 9.20 8.60 2.96
N PHE A 165 10.23 8.59 2.12
CA PHE A 165 10.44 7.57 1.07
C PHE A 165 11.60 6.68 1.45
N ALA A 166 11.33 5.44 1.82
CA ALA A 166 12.35 4.41 2.00
C ALA A 166 12.79 3.89 0.63
N LEU A 167 14.05 4.11 0.28
CA LEU A 167 14.62 3.70 -1.01
C LEU A 167 15.95 2.99 -0.80
N ARG A 168 16.16 1.89 -1.52
CA ARG A 168 17.46 1.22 -1.58
C ARG A 168 18.53 2.14 -2.16
N LYS A 169 19.72 2.11 -1.56
CA LYS A 169 20.91 2.86 -2.02
C LYS A 169 21.38 2.40 -3.40
N ASP A 170 21.24 1.11 -3.71
CA ASP A 170 21.64 0.52 -4.99
C ASP A 170 20.59 0.67 -6.10
N GLY A 171 19.39 1.16 -5.78
CA GLY A 171 18.26 1.29 -6.71
C GLY A 171 17.72 -0.04 -7.23
N GLY A 172 18.11 -1.16 -6.63
CA GLY A 172 17.67 -2.50 -7.01
C GLY A 172 16.24 -2.82 -6.58
N ALA A 173 15.77 -4.02 -6.93
CA ALA A 173 14.49 -4.53 -6.47
C ALA A 173 14.47 -4.73 -4.95
N GLU A 174 13.37 -4.35 -4.31
CA GLU A 174 13.21 -4.48 -2.85
C GLU A 174 12.68 -5.86 -2.50
N VAL A 175 13.61 -6.79 -2.27
CA VAL A 175 13.30 -8.16 -1.84
C VAL A 175 13.84 -8.37 -0.43
N PHE A 176 12.93 -8.51 0.52
CA PHE A 176 13.21 -8.90 1.90
C PHE A 176 13.20 -10.43 1.97
N SER A 177 14.19 -11.02 2.61
CA SER A 177 14.32 -12.49 2.64
C SER A 177 15.05 -12.96 3.88
N LYS A 178 14.78 -14.20 4.30
CA LYS A 178 15.48 -14.85 5.41
C LYS A 178 16.98 -14.98 5.11
N GLU A 179 17.33 -15.29 3.87
CA GLU A 179 18.74 -15.41 3.42
C GLU A 179 19.53 -14.11 3.64
N LYS A 180 18.91 -12.95 3.38
CA LYS A 180 19.50 -11.63 3.59
C LYS A 180 19.34 -11.11 5.02
N GLU A 181 18.74 -11.89 5.91
CA GLU A 181 18.40 -11.46 7.28
C GLU A 181 17.55 -10.18 7.33
N THR A 182 16.78 -9.91 6.26
CA THR A 182 15.90 -8.74 6.16
C THR A 182 14.42 -9.10 6.36
N LEU A 183 14.08 -10.38 6.32
CA LEU A 183 12.78 -10.95 6.69
C LEU A 183 12.96 -11.84 7.92
N MET A 184 12.26 -11.53 9.00
CA MET A 184 12.38 -12.22 10.27
C MET A 184 11.58 -13.52 10.27
N SER A 185 12.08 -14.54 10.96
CA SER A 185 11.32 -15.75 11.25
C SER A 185 10.38 -15.51 12.44
N ASN A 186 9.07 -15.58 12.19
CA ASN A 186 8.02 -15.38 13.20
C ASN A 186 6.77 -16.20 12.85
N GLU A 187 5.68 -16.07 13.61
CA GLU A 187 4.47 -16.87 13.42
C GLU A 187 3.75 -16.62 12.08
N ILE A 188 3.94 -15.45 11.46
CA ILE A 188 3.38 -15.11 10.14
C ILE A 188 4.27 -15.67 9.01
N THR A 189 5.60 -15.58 9.13
CA THR A 189 6.54 -16.00 8.08
C THR A 189 6.96 -17.47 8.17
N SER A 190 6.67 -18.12 9.29
CA SER A 190 7.08 -19.51 9.59
C SER A 190 5.89 -20.44 9.82
N ALA A 191 4.68 -20.02 9.43
CA ALA A 191 3.49 -20.86 9.49
C ALA A 191 3.73 -22.21 8.78
N ARG A 192 3.40 -23.31 9.47
CA ARG A 192 3.72 -24.67 9.00
C ARG A 192 3.03 -24.96 7.65
N GLY A 193 3.81 -25.31 6.64
CA GLY A 193 3.33 -25.60 5.28
C GLY A 193 2.97 -24.36 4.47
N LYS A 194 3.16 -23.16 5.03
CA LYS A 194 2.89 -21.85 4.43
C LYS A 194 4.07 -20.91 4.69
N GLN A 195 5.29 -21.43 4.75
CA GLN A 195 6.48 -20.64 5.07
C GLN A 195 6.74 -19.59 3.99
N ILE A 196 7.22 -18.43 4.43
CA ILE A 196 7.60 -17.30 3.60
C ILE A 196 9.09 -17.10 3.74
N ASP A 197 9.83 -17.23 2.64
CA ASP A 197 11.29 -17.10 2.63
C ASP A 197 11.73 -15.78 2.03
N SER A 198 10.90 -15.21 1.15
CA SER A 198 11.07 -13.88 0.62
C SER A 198 9.73 -13.19 0.33
N ILE A 199 9.73 -11.87 0.40
CA ILE A 199 8.63 -11.02 -0.07
C ILE A 199 9.23 -9.89 -0.91
N MET A 200 8.45 -9.42 -1.89
CA MET A 200 8.82 -8.26 -2.69
C MET A 200 7.98 -7.03 -2.28
N CYS A 201 8.65 -5.89 -2.22
CA CYS A 201 8.10 -4.56 -2.01
C CYS A 201 8.57 -3.63 -3.13
N TRP A 202 8.04 -2.41 -3.17
CA TRP A 202 8.25 -1.41 -4.21
C TRP A 202 8.43 0.00 -3.63
N GLY A 203 9.08 0.08 -2.48
CA GLY A 203 9.34 1.32 -1.76
C GLY A 203 8.41 1.47 -0.57
N GLY A 204 7.85 2.67 -0.44
CA GLY A 204 7.03 3.06 0.70
C GLY A 204 7.82 3.84 1.74
N THR A 205 7.51 3.60 3.02
CA THR A 205 8.13 4.28 4.15
C THR A 205 8.70 3.30 5.18
N GLY A 206 9.42 3.83 6.16
CA GLY A 206 9.88 3.10 7.34
C GLY A 206 9.19 3.60 8.61
N PHE A 207 9.21 2.78 9.64
CA PHE A 207 8.64 3.13 10.93
C PHE A 207 9.41 2.49 12.10
N MET A 208 9.22 3.05 13.29
CA MET A 208 9.68 2.45 14.54
C MET A 208 8.50 1.80 15.26
N VAL A 209 8.77 0.72 15.97
CA VAL A 209 7.77 -0.08 16.69
C VAL A 209 8.10 -0.13 18.18
N PRO A 210 7.10 -0.34 19.05
CA PRO A 210 7.36 -0.47 20.49
C PRO A 210 8.09 -1.80 20.79
N PRO A 211 8.79 -1.92 21.93
CA PRO A 211 9.62 -3.11 22.24
C PRO A 211 8.88 -4.45 22.27
N HIS A 212 7.56 -4.44 22.47
CA HIS A 212 6.72 -5.64 22.51
C HIS A 212 6.13 -6.02 21.13
N ALA A 213 6.41 -5.25 20.08
CA ALA A 213 6.05 -5.61 18.73
C ALA A 213 7.00 -6.64 18.15
N HIS A 214 6.50 -7.47 17.25
CA HIS A 214 7.27 -8.44 16.49
C HIS A 214 7.55 -7.88 15.10
N VAL A 215 8.82 -7.90 14.70
CA VAL A 215 9.25 -7.41 13.39
C VAL A 215 8.99 -8.48 12.33
N ILE A 216 8.48 -8.06 11.17
CA ILE A 216 8.37 -8.90 9.97
C ILE A 216 9.55 -8.64 9.06
N SER A 217 9.84 -7.38 8.73
CA SER A 217 10.90 -7.02 7.79
C SER A 217 11.58 -5.70 8.15
N VAL A 218 12.91 -5.66 7.96
CA VAL A 218 13.78 -4.55 8.35
C VAL A 218 14.40 -3.89 7.13
N LEU A 219 14.53 -2.56 7.14
CA LEU A 219 15.19 -1.82 6.05
C LEU A 219 16.72 -1.98 6.14
N GLY A 220 17.33 -1.59 7.26
CA GLY A 220 18.79 -1.68 7.46
C GLY A 220 19.57 -0.57 6.75
N ASP A 221 20.91 -0.68 6.75
CA ASP A 221 21.78 0.35 6.15
C ASP A 221 21.70 0.42 4.64
N ASP A 222 21.15 -0.59 3.96
CA ASP A 222 21.00 -0.57 2.51
C ASP A 222 19.96 0.43 2.03
N TYR A 223 19.22 1.05 2.96
CA TYR A 223 18.16 2.00 2.68
C TYR A 223 18.51 3.41 3.16
N ARG A 224 17.98 4.39 2.42
CA ARG A 224 17.82 5.76 2.88
C ARG A 224 16.34 6.07 2.97
N ILE A 225 15.92 6.69 4.07
CA ILE A 225 14.58 7.24 4.20
C ILE A 225 14.68 8.74 3.93
N TYR A 226 14.23 9.15 2.75
CA TYR A 226 14.23 10.55 2.33
C TYR A 226 13.03 11.29 2.94
N LEU A 227 13.25 12.51 3.40
CA LEU A 227 12.29 13.36 4.10
C LEU A 227 12.06 14.64 3.29
N PRO A 228 11.35 14.58 2.15
CA PRO A 228 11.07 15.76 1.34
C PRO A 228 10.04 16.66 2.01
N SER A 229 10.06 17.95 1.66
CA SER A 229 8.98 18.89 2.01
C SER A 229 7.83 18.84 1.00
N GLN A 230 8.09 18.35 -0.22
CA GLN A 230 7.09 18.08 -1.27
C GLN A 230 7.43 16.79 -2.01
N ALA A 231 6.45 15.92 -2.26
CA ALA A 231 6.70 14.64 -2.93
C ALA A 231 7.36 14.77 -4.31
N SER A 232 7.03 15.83 -5.06
CA SER A 232 7.61 16.09 -6.40
C SER A 232 9.13 16.26 -6.39
N GLN A 233 9.75 16.54 -5.23
CA GLN A 233 11.20 16.61 -5.08
C GLN A 233 11.88 15.27 -5.37
N ILE A 234 11.22 14.15 -5.04
CA ILE A 234 11.73 12.79 -5.30
C ILE A 234 11.68 12.47 -6.81
N GLU A 235 10.64 12.91 -7.50
CA GLU A 235 10.42 12.68 -8.94
C GLU A 235 11.39 13.46 -9.80
N LYS A 236 11.65 14.74 -9.47
CA LYS A 236 12.52 15.65 -10.23
C LYS A 236 14.01 15.31 -10.15
N ARG A 237 14.39 14.16 -9.56
CA ARG A 237 15.76 13.66 -9.39
C ARG A 237 16.73 14.65 -8.71
N SER A 238 16.23 15.69 -8.03
CA SER A 238 17.06 16.58 -7.19
C SER A 238 17.31 15.94 -5.82
N LYS A 239 17.67 14.65 -5.82
CA LYS A 239 17.88 13.85 -4.60
C LYS A 239 19.05 14.38 -3.74
N ALA A 240 19.96 15.15 -4.34
CA ALA A 240 21.13 15.70 -3.66
C ALA A 240 20.77 16.72 -2.56
N ALA A 241 19.59 17.35 -2.62
CA ALA A 241 19.16 18.36 -1.65
C ALA A 241 18.12 17.85 -0.63
N ILE A 242 17.62 16.62 -0.77
CA ILE A 242 16.58 16.08 0.11
C ILE A 242 17.24 15.49 1.35
N PRO A 243 16.90 15.96 2.57
CA PRO A 243 17.36 15.33 3.80
C PRO A 243 17.00 13.84 3.83
N TYR A 244 17.89 13.02 4.37
CA TYR A 244 17.62 11.60 4.56
C TYR A 244 18.24 11.09 5.84
N ILE A 245 17.70 9.99 6.34
CA ILE A 245 18.26 9.19 7.43
C ILE A 245 18.58 7.77 6.93
N SER A 246 19.42 7.05 7.67
CA SER A 246 19.64 5.62 7.40
C SER A 246 18.35 4.82 7.70
N GLY A 247 18.10 3.76 6.95
CA GLY A 247 17.05 2.78 7.27
C GLY A 247 17.40 1.89 8.48
N ARG A 248 18.61 1.99 9.04
CA ARG A 248 19.01 1.28 10.26
C ARG A 248 18.10 1.66 11.43
N GLY A 249 17.59 0.64 12.13
CA GLY A 249 16.64 0.82 13.24
C GLY A 249 15.19 0.99 12.80
N PHE A 250 14.91 1.04 11.50
CA PHE A 250 13.56 1.12 10.95
C PHE A 250 13.13 -0.21 10.33
N VAL A 251 11.83 -0.47 10.45
CA VAL A 251 11.15 -1.62 9.85
C VAL A 251 10.22 -1.13 8.76
N ASN A 252 9.84 -2.02 7.83
CA ASN A 252 8.73 -1.77 6.90
C ASN A 252 7.56 -2.75 7.08
N GLY A 253 7.71 -3.72 7.98
CA GLY A 253 6.65 -4.65 8.35
C GLY A 253 6.78 -5.07 9.81
N ALA A 254 5.67 -5.02 10.55
CA ALA A 254 5.61 -5.50 11.93
C ALA A 254 4.18 -5.89 12.33
N TYR A 255 4.07 -6.57 13.46
CA TYR A 255 2.79 -6.91 14.06
C TYR A 255 2.88 -6.91 15.59
N LEU A 256 1.75 -6.70 16.26
CA LEU A 256 1.67 -6.65 17.71
C LEU A 256 0.26 -6.98 18.20
N LYS A 257 0.17 -7.35 19.47
CA LYS A 257 -1.11 -7.40 20.18
C LYS A 257 -1.34 -6.05 20.87
N PHE A 258 -2.59 -5.62 20.91
CA PHE A 258 -3.02 -4.42 21.63
C PHE A 258 -4.32 -4.75 22.38
N GLY A 259 -4.27 -4.77 23.71
CA GLY A 259 -5.33 -5.37 24.52
C GLY A 259 -5.57 -6.84 24.11
N ARG A 260 -6.82 -7.18 23.76
CA ARG A 260 -7.22 -8.49 23.22
C ARG A 260 -7.09 -8.58 21.70
N GLY A 261 -6.78 -7.47 21.04
CA GLY A 261 -6.70 -7.33 19.58
C GLY A 261 -5.36 -7.71 18.97
N ARG A 262 -5.32 -7.60 17.64
CA ARG A 262 -4.15 -7.87 16.81
C ARG A 262 -3.98 -6.77 15.77
N ILE A 263 -2.75 -6.35 15.54
CA ILE A 263 -2.42 -5.30 14.57
C ILE A 263 -1.27 -5.80 13.70
N VAL A 264 -1.42 -5.65 12.38
CA VAL A 264 -0.32 -5.75 11.43
C VAL A 264 -0.15 -4.40 10.76
N VAL A 265 1.09 -3.94 10.63
CA VAL A 265 1.44 -2.68 9.95
C VAL A 265 2.45 -2.95 8.85
N PHE A 266 2.21 -2.35 7.67
CA PHE A 266 3.13 -2.38 6.55
C PHE A 266 3.33 -0.99 5.95
N GLY A 267 4.59 -0.66 5.64
CA GLY A 267 4.99 0.63 5.10
C GLY A 267 4.90 0.75 3.58
N ASP A 268 4.36 -0.27 2.90
CA ASP A 268 4.17 -0.32 1.44
C ASP A 268 2.84 -1.01 1.09
N GLY A 269 2.05 -0.38 0.23
CA GLY A 269 0.78 -0.91 -0.29
C GLY A 269 0.94 -1.87 -1.47
N ALA A 270 1.99 -1.73 -2.28
CA ALA A 270 2.15 -2.57 -3.47
C ALA A 270 2.14 -4.10 -3.20
N PRO A 271 2.76 -4.63 -2.12
CA PRO A 271 2.88 -6.07 -1.85
C PRO A 271 1.57 -6.84 -1.84
N PHE A 272 0.46 -6.18 -1.52
CA PHE A 272 -0.86 -6.80 -1.31
C PHE A 272 -1.86 -6.49 -2.43
N SER A 273 -1.41 -5.81 -3.48
CA SER A 273 -2.19 -5.53 -4.70
C SER A 273 -1.84 -6.50 -5.82
N ALA A 274 -2.52 -6.43 -6.96
CA ALA A 274 -1.97 -6.91 -8.22
C ALA A 274 -2.37 -5.94 -9.33
N GLN A 275 -1.36 -5.31 -9.94
CA GLN A 275 -1.53 -4.17 -10.82
C GLN A 275 -0.77 -4.34 -12.13
N LEU A 276 -1.27 -3.68 -13.17
CA LEU A 276 -0.58 -3.47 -14.43
C LEU A 276 -0.30 -1.97 -14.58
N GLN A 277 0.97 -1.62 -14.79
CA GLN A 277 1.42 -0.24 -14.91
C GLN A 277 1.87 0.08 -16.32
N GLY A 278 1.25 1.12 -16.90
CA GLY A 278 1.63 1.70 -18.19
C GLY A 278 1.43 0.78 -19.40
N ILE A 279 1.88 1.27 -20.56
CA ILE A 279 1.63 0.65 -21.87
C ILE A 279 2.23 -0.75 -21.98
N LYS A 280 3.30 -1.03 -21.24
CA LYS A 280 3.96 -2.34 -21.21
C LYS A 280 3.31 -3.33 -20.23
N SER A 281 2.23 -2.92 -19.54
CA SER A 281 1.55 -3.72 -18.52
C SER A 281 2.53 -4.30 -17.50
N ALA A 282 3.46 -3.48 -17.02
CA ALA A 282 4.45 -3.91 -16.05
C ALA A 282 3.74 -4.34 -14.76
N LYS A 283 4.01 -5.57 -14.31
CA LYS A 283 3.34 -6.15 -13.13
C LYS A 283 3.88 -5.53 -11.84
N ARG A 284 2.98 -5.22 -10.89
CA ARG A 284 3.33 -4.70 -9.56
C ARG A 284 2.41 -5.33 -8.51
N GLY A 285 3.00 -5.84 -7.44
CA GLY A 285 2.30 -6.59 -6.39
C GLY A 285 2.36 -8.09 -6.60
N MET A 286 1.34 -8.81 -6.11
CA MET A 286 1.28 -10.27 -6.07
C MET A 286 1.41 -10.95 -7.45
N ASN A 287 1.10 -10.24 -8.53
CA ASN A 287 1.24 -10.73 -9.90
C ASN A 287 2.68 -10.66 -10.44
N HIS A 288 3.60 -10.01 -9.74
CA HIS A 288 4.97 -9.83 -10.22
C HIS A 288 5.79 -11.14 -10.12
N PRO A 289 6.59 -11.53 -11.13
CA PRO A 289 7.31 -12.81 -11.14
C PRO A 289 8.29 -13.04 -9.98
N ARG A 290 8.76 -11.96 -9.32
CA ARG A 290 9.64 -12.05 -8.15
C ARG A 290 8.91 -11.97 -6.80
N ALA A 291 7.59 -11.75 -6.81
CA ALA A 291 6.75 -11.64 -5.62
C ALA A 291 6.02 -12.97 -5.32
N THR A 292 6.72 -14.09 -5.50
CA THR A 292 6.15 -15.44 -5.58
C THR A 292 5.41 -15.88 -4.31
N GLN A 293 5.77 -15.33 -3.14
CA GLN A 293 5.16 -15.67 -1.85
C GLN A 293 4.26 -14.55 -1.29
N ASN A 294 4.09 -13.41 -1.97
CA ASN A 294 3.32 -12.28 -1.46
C ASN A 294 1.83 -12.61 -1.23
N ALA A 295 1.23 -13.42 -2.11
CA ALA A 295 -0.15 -13.88 -1.93
C ALA A 295 -0.30 -14.83 -0.73
N GLN A 296 0.63 -15.76 -0.53
CA GLN A 296 0.65 -16.61 0.66
C GLN A 296 0.89 -15.78 1.94
N PHE A 297 1.76 -14.78 1.84
CA PHE A 297 2.05 -13.87 2.95
C PHE A 297 0.81 -13.09 3.37
N LEU A 298 0.00 -12.60 2.42
CA LEU A 298 -1.30 -11.98 2.71
C LEU A 298 -2.24 -12.95 3.44
N LEU A 299 -2.33 -14.20 2.99
CA LEU A 299 -3.15 -15.21 3.69
C LEU A 299 -2.65 -15.44 5.13
N ASN A 300 -1.34 -15.57 5.34
CA ASN A 300 -0.78 -15.76 6.68
C ASN A 300 -1.06 -14.56 7.60
N ILE A 301 -0.95 -13.33 7.09
CA ILE A 301 -1.32 -12.11 7.82
C ILE A 301 -2.79 -12.17 8.23
N THR A 302 -3.69 -12.46 7.29
CA THR A 302 -5.13 -12.51 7.57
C THR A 302 -5.48 -13.63 8.57
N HIS A 303 -4.88 -14.82 8.43
CA HIS A 303 -5.05 -15.93 9.38
C HIS A 303 -4.60 -15.53 10.78
N TRP A 304 -3.45 -14.85 10.88
CA TRP A 304 -2.98 -14.33 12.15
C TRP A 304 -3.92 -13.27 12.73
N LEU A 305 -4.38 -12.30 11.96
CA LEU A 305 -5.37 -11.31 12.44
C LEU A 305 -6.67 -11.98 12.93
N ASP A 306 -7.11 -13.03 12.22
CA ASP A 306 -8.30 -13.80 12.55
C ASP A 306 -8.12 -14.82 13.71
N ARG A 307 -6.87 -15.05 14.15
CA ARG A 307 -6.50 -16.00 15.22
C ARG A 307 -6.71 -17.46 14.82
N LYS A 308 -6.33 -17.79 13.59
CA LYS A 308 -6.30 -19.16 13.05
C LYS A 308 -4.87 -19.66 12.83
#